data_AF-A0A920JZ23-F1
#
_entry.id   AF-A0A920JZ23-F1
#
_cell.length_a   1.000
_cell.length_b   1.000
_cell.length_c   1.000
_cell.angle_alpha   90.00
_cell.angle_beta   90.00
_cell.angle_gamma   90.00
#
_symmetry.space_group_name_H-M   'P 1'
#
loop_
_entity.id
_entity.type
_entity.pdbx_description
1 polymer ?
#
loop_
_entity_poly.entity_id
_entity_poly.type
_entity_poly.pdbx_seq_one_letter_code
_entity_poly.pdbx_strand_id
1 'polypeptide(L)' 'MSSILSTLKVNDNKLFEELFNVKEGRLGVIVTFLAVLELVKESLIDIIQNESMSNIYIGLKS' A
#
# COMPACT_ATOMS: atom_id res chain seq x y z
N MET A 1 9.05 0.45 -5.48
CA MET A 1 8.18 -0.74 -5.54
C MET A 1 8.73 -1.91 -4.73
N SER A 2 9.97 -2.37 -4.90
CA SER A 2 10.50 -3.53 -4.14
C SER A 2 10.46 -3.34 -2.62
N SER A 3 10.67 -2.12 -2.12
CA SER A 3 10.56 -1.81 -0.68
C SER A 3 9.18 -2.12 -0.11
N ILE A 4 8.09 -1.83 -0.84
CA ILE A 4 6.73 -2.10 -0.37
C ILE A 4 6.48 -3.60 -0.34
N LEU A 5 6.77 -4.31 -1.42
CA LEU A 5 6.62 -5.78 -1.48
C LEU A 5 7.43 -6.50 -0.40
N SER A 6 8.65 -6.02 -0.08
CA SER A 6 9.49 -6.61 0.97
C SER A 6 8.91 -6.46 2.38
N THR A 7 8.00 -5.50 2.58
CA THR A 7 7.35 -5.29 3.88
C THR A 7 6.07 -6.09 4.05
N LEU A 8 5.48 -6.59 2.95
CA LEU A 8 4.26 -7.40 2.96
C LEU A 8 4.62 -8.88 3.15
N LYS A 9 3.81 -9.59 3.94
CA LYS A 9 3.96 -11.03 4.17
C LYS A 9 2.67 -11.75 3.80
N VAL A 10 2.79 -13.03 3.49
CA VAL A 10 1.63 -13.88 3.19
C VAL A 10 0.73 -13.93 4.42
N ASN A 11 -0.57 -13.67 4.25
CA ASN A 11 -1.59 -13.54 5.29
C ASN A 11 -1.40 -12.35 6.27
N ASP A 12 -0.61 -11.34 5.91
CA ASP A 12 -0.40 -10.15 6.74
C ASP A 12 -0.75 -8.88 5.94
N ASN A 13 -1.93 -8.33 6.23
CA ASN A 13 -2.40 -7.10 5.60
C ASN A 13 -1.92 -5.90 6.44
N LYS A 14 -1.38 -4.88 5.76
CA LYS A 14 -0.89 -3.65 6.39
C LYS A 14 -1.77 -2.46 6.07
N LEU A 15 -1.79 -1.49 6.97
CA LEU A 15 -2.38 -0.19 6.70
C LEU A 15 -1.50 0.59 5.72
N PHE A 16 -2.12 1.39 4.85
CA PHE A 16 -1.40 2.25 3.91
C PHE A 16 -0.42 3.21 4.61
N GLU A 17 -0.80 3.70 5.80
CA GLU A 17 0.00 4.58 6.65
C GLU A 17 1.32 3.96 7.11
N GLU A 18 1.41 2.63 7.10
CA GLU A 18 2.63 1.89 7.45
C GLU A 18 3.60 1.75 6.27
N LEU A 19 3.20 2.16 5.07
CA LEU A 19 3.99 2.00 3.84
C LEU A 19 4.81 3.24 3.45
N PHE A 20 4.69 4.35 4.19
CA PHE A 20 5.46 5.58 3.94
C PHE A 20 5.99 6.19 5.23
N ASN A 21 7.00 7.05 5.10
CA ASN A 21 7.52 7.80 6.23
C ASN A 21 6.87 9.18 6.29
N VAL A 22 6.21 9.50 7.42
CA VAL A 22 5.59 10.82 7.64
C VAL A 22 6.57 11.98 7.44
N LYS A 23 7.88 11.77 7.66
CA LYS A 23 8.93 12.79 7.43
C LYS A 23 9.09 13.19 5.96
N GLU A 24 8.68 12.35 5.01
CA GLU A 24 8.67 12.66 3.57
C GLU A 24 7.54 13.63 3.20
N GLY A 25 6.63 13.90 4.13
CA GLY A 25 5.51 14.81 3.95
C GLY A 25 4.55 14.36 2.85
N ARG A 26 3.80 15.32 2.31
CA ARG A 26 2.75 15.05 1.31
C ARG A 26 3.26 14.36 0.05
N LEU A 27 4.47 14.68 -0.38
CA LEU A 27 5.08 14.07 -1.56
C LEU A 27 5.34 12.57 -1.35
N GLY A 28 5.86 12.18 -0.18
CA GLY A 28 6.04 10.77 0.17
C GLY A 28 4.72 9.99 0.10
N VAL A 29 3.65 10.55 0.68
CA VAL A 29 2.31 9.94 0.63
C VAL A 29 1.84 9.72 -0.81
N ILE A 30 1.93 10.75 -1.66
CA ILE A 30 1.48 10.67 -3.05
C ILE A 30 2.28 9.63 -3.83
N VAL A 31 3.61 9.60 -3.68
CA VAL A 31 4.47 8.64 -4.38
C VAL A 31 4.19 7.21 -3.93
N THR A 32 4.02 6.98 -2.62
CA THR A 32 3.66 5.66 -2.09
C THR A 32 2.28 5.22 -2.57
N PHE A 33 1.32 6.14 -2.62
CA PHE A 33 -0.02 5.84 -3.16
C PHE A 33 0.04 5.43 -4.63
N LEU A 34 0.78 6.18 -5.47
CA LEU A 34 0.98 5.83 -6.87
C LEU A 34 1.70 4.49 -7.03
N ALA A 35 2.69 4.20 -6.19
CA ALA A 35 3.39 2.92 -6.20
C ALA A 35 2.46 1.75 -5.84
N VAL A 36 1.57 1.92 -4.87
CA VAL A 36 0.54 0.93 -4.52
C VAL A 36 -0.42 0.71 -5.69
N LEU A 37 -0.89 1.78 -6.35
CA LEU A 37 -1.78 1.66 -7.51
C LEU A 37 -1.12 0.93 -8.70
N GLU A 38 0.18 1.16 -8.94
CA GLU A 38 0.90 0.46 -10.00
C GLU A 38 1.08 -1.04 -9.65
N LEU A 39 1.35 -1.37 -8.39
CA LEU A 39 1.45 -2.77 -7.94
C LEU A 39 0.11 -3.53 -8.05
N VAL A 40 -1.02 -2.85 -7.79
CA VAL A 40 -2.37 -3.41 -8.04
C VAL A 40 -2.57 -3.67 -9.52
N LYS A 41 -2.18 -2.73 -10.37
CA LYS A 41 -2.27 -2.85 -11.83
C LYS A 41 -1.42 -4.02 -12.35
N GLU A 42 -0.28 -4.30 -11.73
CA GLU A 42 0.56 -5.48 -12.00
C GLU A 42 0.04 -6.79 -11.36
N SER A 43 -1.09 -6.75 -10.63
CA SER A 43 -1.65 -7.89 -9.90
C SER A 43 -0.71 -8.52 -8.88
N LEU A 44 0.14 -7.71 -8.22
CA LEU A 44 1.04 -8.19 -7.18
C LEU A 44 0.44 -8.08 -5.77
N ILE A 45 -0.49 -7.14 -5.58
CA ILE A 45 -1.15 -6.86 -4.30
C ILE A 45 -2.65 -6.62 -4.50
N ASP A 46 -3.41 -6.78 -3.42
CA ASP A 46 -4.82 -6.42 -3.34
C ASP A 46 -5.03 -5.25 -2.35
N ILE A 47 -6.07 -4.45 -2.60
CA ILE A 47 -6.50 -3.34 -1.74
C ILE A 47 -7.90 -3.64 -1.19
N ILE A 48 -8.08 -3.43 0.11
CA ILE A 48 -9.39 -3.48 0.77
C ILE A 48 -9.67 -2.12 1.40
N GLN A 49 -10.78 -1.50 0.97
CA GLN A 49 -11.33 -0.27 1.54
C GLN A 49 -12.86 -0.40 1.54
N ASN A 50 -13.47 -0.41 2.72
CA ASN A 50 -14.91 -0.69 2.85
C ASN A 50 -15.78 0.54 2.55
N GLU A 51 -15.30 1.74 2.91
CA GLU A 51 -16.04 2.98 2.72
C GLU A 51 -15.10 4.06 2.17
N SER A 52 -15.68 5.08 1.52
CA SER A 52 -14.88 6.22 1.05
C SER A 52 -14.18 6.90 2.22
N MET A 53 -12.88 7.17 2.07
CA MET A 53 -12.03 7.76 3.10
C MET A 53 -11.88 6.91 4.38
N SER A 54 -12.29 5.64 4.38
CA SER A 54 -11.90 4.69 5.43
C SER A 54 -10.45 4.27 5.26
N ASN A 55 -9.91 3.62 6.29
CA ASN A 55 -8.58 2.99 6.23
C ASN A 55 -8.44 2.09 4.99
N ILE A 56 -7.24 2.07 4.44
CA ILE A 56 -6.86 1.29 3.27
C ILE A 56 -5.93 0.18 3.76
N TYR A 57 -6.33 -1.07 3.52
CA TYR A 57 -5.52 -2.24 3.81
C TYR A 57 -4.90 -2.79 2.53
N ILE A 58 -3.62 -3.15 2.60
CA ILE A 58 -2.83 -3.71 1.49
C ILE A 58 -2.36 -5.10 1.89
N GLY A 59 -2.59 -6.08 1.02
CA GLY A 59 -2.13 -7.46 1.18
C GLY A 59 -1.48 -8.00 -0.08
N LEU A 60 -0.66 -9.05 0.05
CA LEU A 60 -0.20 -9.80 -1.12
C LEU A 60 -1.40 -10.46 -1.80
N LYS A 61 -1.40 -10.45 -3.13
CA LYS A 61 -2.43 -11.14 -3.90
C LYS A 61 -2.32 -12.65 -3.67
N SER A 62 -3.46 -13.28 -3.39
CA SER A 62 -3.58 -14.74 -3.23
C SER A 62 -3.85 -15.46 -4.54
#